data_AF-A0A6M2D8B5-F1
#
_entry.id   AF-A0A6M2D8B5-F1
#
_cell.length_a   1.000
_cell.length_b   1.000
_cell.length_c   1.000
_cell.angle_alpha   90.00
_cell.angle_beta   90.00
_cell.angle_gamma   90.00
#
_symmetry.space_group_name_H-M   'P 1'
#
loop_
_entity.id
_entity.type
_entity.pdbx_description
1 polymer ?
#
loop_
_entity_poly.entity_id
_entity_poly.type
_entity_poly.pdbx_seq_one_letter_code
_entity_poly.pdbx_strand_id
1 'polypeptide(L)'
;GIAHRALKPTLGIVDPLHALHMPERVAAYSGFDVLCHALESYTAIPFNKRTPCPPNPIQRPAYQGSNPISDVWSLYALRIINKYFKRAVYDKGDVEARSHMHLASVYAGIGFGNAGVHLCHGMSYPIAGQVKDYKATEYVTDHPIIPHGLSVVMTSPAVFEFTAAMCPERHIEAVKALGGDVTNLKEEDAGRALADVLRKYMQDMKVDNGLSALGYGTEDIPALVRGTLPQERVTRLSPRTHTEDDLTQLFEDSMTVY
;
A
#
# COMPACT_ATOMS: atom_id res chain seq x y z
N GLY A 1 5.69 -17.95 1.36
CA GLY A 1 5.60 -17.63 2.80
C GLY A 1 4.57 -18.52 3.48
N ILE A 2 4.61 -18.63 4.81
CA ILE A 2 3.66 -19.43 5.61
C ILE A 2 2.53 -18.51 6.10
N ALA A 3 1.27 -18.86 5.84
CA ALA A 3 0.11 -18.13 6.33
C ALA A 3 -0.78 -19.06 7.17
N HIS A 4 -0.80 -18.88 8.49
CA HIS A 4 -1.56 -19.73 9.39
C HIS A 4 -2.08 -18.96 10.60
N ARG A 5 -3.28 -19.30 11.09
CA ARG A 5 -3.90 -18.63 12.25
C ARG A 5 -3.07 -18.77 13.53
N ALA A 6 -2.30 -19.85 13.64
CA ALA A 6 -1.40 -20.08 14.78
C ALA A 6 -0.19 -19.14 14.81
N LEU A 7 0.07 -18.37 13.74
CA LEU A 7 1.13 -17.34 13.75
C LEU A 7 0.67 -16.02 14.39
N LYS A 8 -0.61 -15.90 14.78
CA LYS A 8 -1.09 -14.71 15.49
C LYS A 8 -0.44 -14.65 16.88
N PRO A 9 0.20 -13.52 17.26
CA PRO A 9 0.79 -13.40 18.58
C PRO A 9 -0.28 -13.42 19.67
N THR A 10 0.06 -13.96 20.85
CA THR A 10 -0.81 -13.91 22.03
C THR A 10 -1.01 -12.48 22.53
N LEU A 11 0.02 -11.63 22.40
CA LEU A 11 0.03 -10.24 22.82
C LEU A 11 0.86 -9.41 21.83
N GLY A 12 0.33 -8.25 21.42
CA GLY A 12 1.07 -7.22 20.70
C GLY A 12 1.22 -5.99 21.58
N ILE A 13 2.44 -5.48 21.75
CA ILE A 13 2.73 -4.25 22.49
C ILE A 13 3.15 -3.19 21.48
N VAL A 14 2.45 -2.07 21.50
CA VAL A 14 2.70 -0.93 20.60
C VAL A 14 3.14 0.23 21.48
N ASP A 15 4.44 0.35 21.66
CA ASP A 15 5.05 1.42 22.43
C ASP A 15 5.70 2.42 21.48
N PRO A 16 5.17 3.66 21.38
CA PRO A 16 5.67 4.66 20.46
C PRO A 16 7.08 5.16 20.79
N LEU A 17 7.56 4.97 22.03
CA LEU A 17 8.90 5.42 22.43
C LEU A 17 10.00 4.66 21.69
N HIS A 18 9.77 3.39 21.32
CA HIS A 18 10.73 2.58 20.57
C HIS A 18 10.98 3.08 19.13
N ALA A 19 10.06 3.88 18.58
CA ALA A 19 10.13 4.34 17.20
C ALA A 19 10.57 5.81 17.03
N LEU A 20 10.79 6.53 18.13
CA LEU A 20 11.25 7.91 18.10
C LEU A 20 12.62 8.05 17.42
N HIS A 21 13.45 7.01 17.50
CA HIS A 21 14.80 7.00 16.94
C HIS A 21 14.86 6.55 15.47
N MET A 22 13.72 6.22 14.84
CA MET A 22 13.73 5.79 13.45
C MET A 22 14.24 6.91 12.53
N PRO A 23 15.19 6.62 11.61
CA PRO A 23 15.61 7.57 10.58
C PRO A 23 14.43 8.08 9.76
N GLU A 24 14.61 9.23 9.10
CA GLU A 24 13.56 9.89 8.33
C GLU A 24 13.06 8.98 7.19
N ARG A 25 13.99 8.35 6.46
CA ARG A 25 13.66 7.45 5.34
C ARG A 25 13.00 6.15 5.81
N VAL A 26 13.38 5.66 6.99
CA VAL A 26 12.71 4.51 7.61
C VAL A 26 11.27 4.88 7.98
N ALA A 27 11.06 6.05 8.59
CA ALA A 27 9.74 6.56 8.95
C ALA A 27 8.86 6.80 7.70
N ALA A 28 9.44 7.36 6.65
CA ALA A 28 8.73 7.60 5.39
C ALA A 28 8.28 6.28 4.75
N TYR A 29 9.20 5.35 4.48
CA TYR A 29 8.84 4.12 3.77
C TYR A 29 7.90 3.24 4.60
N SER A 30 8.12 3.11 5.92
CA SER A 30 7.16 2.37 6.77
C SER A 30 5.79 3.04 6.83
N GLY A 31 5.69 4.36 6.81
CA GLY A 31 4.40 5.04 6.77
C GLY A 31 3.69 4.91 5.41
N PHE A 32 4.44 4.85 4.30
CA PHE A 32 3.87 4.55 2.98
C PHE A 32 3.32 3.13 2.88
N ASP A 33 3.97 2.19 3.56
CA ASP A 33 3.46 0.83 3.72
C ASP A 33 2.11 0.85 4.47
N VAL A 34 2.00 1.59 5.57
CA VAL A 34 0.73 1.78 6.31
C VAL A 34 -0.35 2.44 5.44
N LEU A 35 0.01 3.44 4.63
CA LEU A 35 -0.89 4.09 3.68
C LEU A 35 -1.45 3.09 2.66
N CYS A 36 -0.58 2.30 2.03
CA CYS A 36 -1.00 1.32 1.03
C CYS A 36 -1.80 0.18 1.67
N HIS A 37 -1.43 -0.30 2.87
CA HIS A 37 -2.26 -1.24 3.63
C HIS A 37 -3.69 -0.70 3.81
N ALA A 38 -3.84 0.54 4.25
CA ALA A 38 -5.15 1.15 4.51
C ALA A 38 -5.95 1.36 3.21
N LEU A 39 -5.32 1.85 2.15
CA LEU A 39 -5.99 2.03 0.86
C LEU A 39 -6.39 0.71 0.23
N GLU A 40 -5.46 -0.22 0.06
CA GLU A 40 -5.74 -1.50 -0.61
C GLU A 40 -6.76 -2.35 0.15
N SER A 41 -6.75 -2.31 1.49
CA SER A 41 -7.77 -3.01 2.29
C SER A 41 -9.15 -2.37 2.14
N TYR A 42 -9.22 -1.04 2.03
CA TYR A 42 -10.47 -0.33 1.81
C TYR A 42 -10.99 -0.50 0.37
N THR A 43 -10.11 -0.62 -0.62
CA THR A 43 -10.52 -0.77 -2.03
C THR A 43 -10.50 -2.22 -2.51
N ALA A 44 -10.11 -3.19 -1.68
CA ALA A 44 -10.14 -4.61 -2.01
C ALA A 44 -11.50 -5.06 -2.52
N ILE A 45 -11.50 -6.13 -3.32
CA ILE A 45 -12.73 -6.79 -3.79
C ILE A 45 -13.71 -6.96 -2.62
N PRO A 46 -14.99 -6.57 -2.77
CA PRO A 46 -15.97 -6.76 -1.70
C PRO A 46 -16.06 -8.22 -1.27
N PHE A 47 -16.13 -8.46 0.04
CA PHE A 47 -16.07 -9.83 0.59
C PHE A 47 -17.15 -10.78 0.04
N ASN A 48 -18.30 -10.23 -0.35
CA ASN A 48 -19.43 -10.96 -0.94
C ASN A 48 -19.30 -11.21 -2.45
N LYS A 49 -18.31 -10.61 -3.12
CA LYS A 49 -17.98 -10.84 -4.54
C LYS A 49 -16.82 -11.82 -4.73
N ARG A 50 -16.17 -12.23 -3.64
CA ARG A 50 -15.04 -13.16 -3.68
C ARG A 50 -15.51 -14.56 -4.09
N THR A 51 -14.96 -15.07 -5.18
CA THR A 51 -15.32 -16.35 -5.79
C THR A 51 -14.06 -17.20 -6.06
N PRO A 52 -14.12 -18.54 -5.96
CA PRO A 52 -15.25 -19.34 -5.49
C PRO A 52 -15.45 -19.21 -3.97
N CYS A 53 -16.71 -19.31 -3.52
CA CYS A 53 -17.03 -19.42 -2.11
C CYS A 53 -16.58 -20.80 -1.59
N PRO A 54 -15.79 -20.89 -0.50
CA PRO A 54 -15.43 -22.17 0.08
C PRO A 54 -16.67 -22.93 0.53
N PRO A 55 -16.76 -24.26 0.30
CA PRO A 55 -17.93 -25.06 0.67
C PRO A 55 -18.15 -25.10 2.19
N ASN A 56 -17.09 -24.89 2.97
CA ASN A 56 -17.15 -24.76 4.42
C ASN A 56 -16.57 -23.41 4.88
N PRO A 57 -17.28 -22.61 5.70
CA PRO A 57 -16.77 -21.35 6.24
C PRO A 57 -15.42 -21.45 6.97
N ILE A 58 -15.07 -22.61 7.54
CA ILE A 58 -13.78 -22.82 8.21
C ILE A 58 -12.60 -22.74 7.23
N GLN A 59 -12.83 -23.02 5.95
CA GLN A 59 -11.83 -22.99 4.88
C GLN A 59 -11.64 -21.60 4.28
N ARG A 60 -12.40 -20.59 4.74
CA ARG A 60 -12.16 -19.21 4.34
C ARG A 60 -10.74 -18.80 4.74
N PRO A 61 -9.94 -18.23 3.79
CA PRO A 61 -8.63 -17.72 4.13
C PRO A 61 -8.72 -16.59 5.13
N ALA A 62 -7.58 -16.21 5.71
CA ALA A 62 -7.51 -15.16 6.73
C ALA A 62 -8.12 -13.83 6.25
N TYR A 63 -7.91 -13.49 4.98
CA TYR A 63 -8.38 -12.25 4.37
C TYR A 63 -9.54 -12.53 3.41
N GLN A 64 -10.60 -11.74 3.47
CA GLN A 64 -11.84 -12.00 2.72
C GLN A 64 -12.18 -10.93 1.67
N GLY A 65 -11.39 -9.87 1.55
CA GLY A 65 -11.79 -8.68 0.80
C GLY A 65 -12.46 -7.64 1.70
N SER A 66 -12.71 -6.46 1.14
CA SER A 66 -13.23 -5.32 1.90
C SER A 66 -14.59 -5.65 2.52
N ASN A 67 -14.81 -5.21 3.76
CA ASN A 67 -16.01 -5.47 4.54
C ASN A 67 -16.24 -4.36 5.57
N PRO A 68 -17.47 -4.22 6.12
CA PRO A 68 -17.79 -3.12 7.03
C PRO A 68 -16.90 -3.04 8.28
N ILE A 69 -16.34 -4.17 8.74
CA ILE A 69 -15.44 -4.19 9.90
C ILE A 69 -14.06 -3.68 9.52
N SER A 70 -13.49 -4.13 8.40
CA SER A 70 -12.20 -3.61 7.93
C SER A 70 -12.25 -2.13 7.59
N ASP A 71 -13.35 -1.70 6.97
CA ASP A 71 -13.52 -0.32 6.46
C ASP A 71 -13.40 0.72 7.58
N VAL A 72 -13.93 0.43 8.78
CA VAL A 72 -13.80 1.32 9.95
C VAL A 72 -12.34 1.58 10.27
N TRP A 73 -11.52 0.54 10.31
CA TRP A 73 -10.11 0.64 10.68
C TRP A 73 -9.26 1.24 9.56
N SER A 74 -9.51 0.83 8.32
CA SER A 74 -8.80 1.34 7.14
C SER A 74 -9.04 2.84 6.95
N LEU A 75 -10.29 3.31 6.99
CA LEU A 75 -10.60 4.74 6.89
C LEU A 75 -10.05 5.55 8.07
N TYR A 76 -10.08 4.99 9.28
CA TYR A 76 -9.50 5.66 10.44
C TYR A 76 -7.98 5.82 10.31
N ALA A 77 -7.28 4.80 9.80
CA ALA A 77 -5.86 4.89 9.49
C ALA A 77 -5.55 5.97 8.45
N LEU A 78 -6.34 6.08 7.36
CA LEU A 78 -6.16 7.15 6.35
C LEU A 78 -6.31 8.56 6.95
N ARG A 79 -7.29 8.76 7.83
CA ARG A 79 -7.48 10.05 8.54
C ARG A 79 -6.31 10.39 9.46
N ILE A 80 -5.72 9.39 10.11
CA ILE A 80 -4.51 9.58 10.92
C ILE A 80 -3.33 9.95 10.00
N ILE A 81 -3.15 9.25 8.89
CA ILE A 81 -2.08 9.51 7.93
C ILE A 81 -2.12 10.95 7.44
N ASN A 82 -3.30 11.43 7.05
CA ASN A 82 -3.50 12.83 6.65
C ASN A 82 -2.96 13.82 7.69
N LYS A 83 -3.33 13.61 8.96
CA LYS A 83 -3.00 14.56 10.02
C LYS A 83 -1.55 14.46 10.49
N TYR A 84 -0.94 13.27 10.45
CA TYR A 84 0.28 13.00 11.22
C TYR A 84 1.46 12.48 10.40
N PHE A 85 1.26 11.90 9.22
CA PHE A 85 2.34 11.20 8.53
C PHE A 85 3.52 12.10 8.18
N LYS A 86 3.26 13.24 7.53
CA LYS A 86 4.32 14.22 7.18
C LYS A 86 5.05 14.76 8.40
N ARG A 87 4.32 15.05 9.48
CA ARG A 87 4.89 15.50 10.77
C ARG A 87 5.80 14.44 11.37
N ALA A 88 5.34 13.19 11.41
CA ALA A 88 6.10 12.06 11.93
C ALA A 88 7.41 11.86 11.14
N VAL A 89 7.39 12.02 9.81
CA VAL A 89 8.60 11.89 8.99
C VAL A 89 9.61 12.99 9.32
N TYR A 90 9.19 14.26 9.28
CA TYR A 90 10.11 15.39 9.32
C TYR A 90 10.45 15.92 10.71
N ASP A 91 9.68 15.56 11.73
CA ASP A 91 9.98 15.89 13.13
C ASP A 91 10.10 14.59 13.95
N LYS A 92 11.35 14.19 14.21
CA LYS A 92 11.66 13.03 15.07
C LYS A 92 11.25 13.26 16.54
N GLY A 93 11.14 14.53 16.96
CA GLY A 93 10.73 14.92 18.31
C GLY A 93 9.22 15.06 18.49
N ASP A 94 8.43 15.00 17.41
CA ASP A 94 6.97 15.05 17.47
C ASP A 94 6.40 13.72 17.96
N VAL A 95 6.44 13.53 19.29
CA VAL A 95 5.95 12.33 19.98
C VAL A 95 4.47 12.08 19.67
N GLU A 96 3.67 13.13 19.50
CA GLU A 96 2.25 12.99 19.14
C GLU A 96 2.12 12.34 17.75
N ALA A 97 2.77 12.90 16.73
CA ALA A 97 2.68 12.38 15.36
C ALA A 97 3.26 10.97 15.24
N ARG A 98 4.40 10.71 15.89
CA ARG A 98 5.01 9.37 15.96
C ARG A 98 4.08 8.35 16.60
N SER A 99 3.45 8.71 17.72
CA SER A 99 2.50 7.84 18.41
C SER A 99 1.28 7.52 17.57
N HIS A 100 0.74 8.54 16.89
CA HIS A 100 -0.41 8.34 16.02
C HIS A 100 -0.07 7.51 14.79
N MET A 101 1.11 7.66 14.18
CA MET A 101 1.52 6.78 13.07
C MET A 101 1.73 5.32 13.50
N HIS A 102 2.21 5.10 14.73
CA HIS A 102 2.22 3.75 15.31
C HIS A 102 0.81 3.16 15.47
N LEU A 103 -0.13 3.96 15.98
CA LEU A 103 -1.53 3.54 16.05
C LEU A 103 -2.15 3.34 14.65
N ALA A 104 -1.80 4.18 13.67
CA ALA A 104 -2.24 4.00 12.27
C ALA A 104 -1.81 2.63 11.73
N SER A 105 -0.58 2.20 12.01
CA SER A 105 -0.09 0.86 11.65
C SER A 105 -0.94 -0.24 12.28
N VAL A 106 -1.35 -0.10 13.54
CA VAL A 106 -2.26 -1.04 14.21
C VAL A 106 -3.63 -1.07 13.53
N TYR A 107 -4.23 0.10 13.28
CA TYR A 107 -5.54 0.18 12.65
C TYR A 107 -5.51 -0.37 11.23
N ALA A 108 -4.52 -0.01 10.42
CA ALA A 108 -4.31 -0.60 9.11
C ALA A 108 -4.13 -2.12 9.22
N GLY A 109 -3.35 -2.58 10.22
CA GLY A 109 -3.16 -3.99 10.56
C GLY A 109 -4.44 -4.76 10.84
N ILE A 110 -5.38 -4.17 11.58
CA ILE A 110 -6.70 -4.75 11.83
C ILE A 110 -7.55 -4.72 10.54
N GLY A 111 -7.49 -3.62 9.78
CA GLY A 111 -8.19 -3.45 8.51
C GLY A 111 -7.78 -4.51 7.48
N PHE A 112 -6.52 -4.48 7.04
CA PHE A 112 -5.98 -5.46 6.09
C PHE A 112 -5.92 -6.87 6.70
N GLY A 113 -5.83 -7.03 8.03
CA GLY A 113 -5.93 -8.31 8.70
C GLY A 113 -7.25 -9.06 8.44
N ASN A 114 -8.31 -8.31 8.07
CA ASN A 114 -9.61 -8.85 7.67
C ASN A 114 -9.83 -8.79 6.15
N ALA A 115 -9.46 -7.69 5.49
CA ALA A 115 -9.69 -7.49 4.06
C ALA A 115 -8.57 -8.04 3.16
N GLY A 116 -7.32 -7.87 3.59
CA GLY A 116 -6.10 -8.11 2.84
C GLY A 116 -5.66 -6.88 2.03
N VAL A 117 -4.65 -7.09 1.19
CA VAL A 117 -4.04 -6.10 0.28
C VAL A 117 -4.02 -6.69 -1.13
N HIS A 118 -3.75 -5.87 -2.16
CA HIS A 118 -3.89 -6.30 -3.56
C HIS A 118 -2.65 -6.01 -4.42
N LEU A 119 -2.81 -5.33 -5.55
CA LEU A 119 -1.81 -5.17 -6.59
C LEU A 119 -0.56 -4.40 -6.14
N CYS A 120 -0.64 -3.37 -5.29
CA CYS A 120 0.57 -2.64 -4.87
C CYS A 120 1.52 -3.59 -4.13
N HIS A 121 1.01 -4.34 -3.15
CA HIS A 121 1.81 -5.36 -2.45
C HIS A 121 2.19 -6.54 -3.36
N GLY A 122 1.32 -6.96 -4.29
CA GLY A 122 1.63 -8.04 -5.23
C GLY A 122 2.81 -7.70 -6.14
N MET A 123 2.81 -6.48 -6.69
CA MET A 123 3.86 -5.95 -7.56
C MET A 123 5.11 -5.54 -6.79
N SER A 124 5.00 -5.21 -5.51
CA SER A 124 6.16 -4.82 -4.70
C SER A 124 7.14 -5.96 -4.47
N TYR A 125 6.68 -7.21 -4.43
CA TYR A 125 7.53 -8.36 -4.14
C TYR A 125 8.62 -8.58 -5.20
N PRO A 126 8.34 -8.57 -6.52
CA PRO A 126 9.40 -8.57 -7.51
C PRO A 126 10.22 -7.28 -7.50
N ILE A 127 9.62 -6.10 -7.28
CA ILE A 127 10.36 -4.82 -7.19
C ILE A 127 11.41 -4.88 -6.07
N ALA A 128 11.09 -5.44 -4.91
CA ALA A 128 12.07 -5.56 -3.82
C ALA A 128 13.02 -6.75 -4.03
N GLY A 129 12.50 -7.89 -4.49
CA GLY A 129 13.25 -9.14 -4.60
C GLY A 129 14.20 -9.24 -5.79
N GLN A 130 14.03 -8.40 -6.80
CA GLN A 130 14.88 -8.33 -8.00
C GLN A 130 15.78 -7.08 -8.02
N VAL A 131 15.96 -6.43 -6.85
CA VAL A 131 16.83 -5.26 -6.72
C VAL A 131 18.23 -5.56 -7.27
N LYS A 132 18.76 -4.63 -8.08
CA LYS A 132 20.09 -4.75 -8.70
C LYS A 132 21.16 -4.10 -7.85
N ASP A 133 21.11 -2.79 -7.71
CA ASP A 133 22.17 -1.97 -7.09
C ASP A 133 21.66 -0.85 -6.18
N TYR A 134 20.35 -0.60 -6.15
CA TYR A 134 19.75 0.44 -5.32
C TYR A 134 20.01 0.21 -3.82
N LYS A 135 20.43 1.28 -3.13
CA LYS A 135 20.60 1.32 -1.68
C LYS A 135 19.85 2.52 -1.13
N ALA A 136 18.79 2.27 -0.37
CA ALA A 136 18.02 3.34 0.24
C ALA A 136 18.86 4.20 1.20
N THR A 137 18.75 5.52 1.07
CA THR A 137 19.35 6.49 1.98
C THR A 137 18.92 6.22 3.43
N GLU A 138 19.85 6.35 4.38
CA GLU A 138 19.67 6.07 5.82
C GLU A 138 19.38 4.61 6.21
N TYR A 139 19.42 3.65 5.26
CA TYR A 139 19.40 2.22 5.55
C TYR A 139 20.83 1.70 5.67
N VAL A 140 21.24 1.27 6.87
CA VAL A 140 22.57 0.71 7.13
C VAL A 140 22.60 -0.75 6.69
N THR A 141 23.02 -0.99 5.45
CA THR A 141 23.09 -2.33 4.83
C THR A 141 24.37 -2.49 4.00
N ASP A 142 24.91 -3.70 3.94
CA ASP A 142 26.07 -4.06 3.11
C ASP A 142 25.69 -4.44 1.67
N HIS A 143 24.43 -4.84 1.44
CA HIS A 143 23.89 -5.26 0.15
C HIS A 143 22.82 -4.27 -0.40
N PRO A 144 22.51 -4.32 -1.71
CA PRO A 144 21.38 -3.59 -2.30
C PRO A 144 20.05 -3.94 -1.65
N ILE A 145 19.21 -2.93 -1.41
CA ILE A 145 17.88 -3.09 -0.84
C ILE A 145 16.94 -1.98 -1.30
N ILE A 146 15.76 -2.37 -1.77
CA ILE A 146 14.60 -1.49 -1.88
C ILE A 146 13.69 -1.79 -0.67
N PRO A 147 13.53 -0.86 0.27
CA PRO A 147 12.65 -1.04 1.43
C PRO A 147 11.21 -1.35 1.01
N HIS A 148 10.53 -2.19 1.77
CA HIS A 148 9.21 -2.70 1.36
C HIS A 148 8.21 -1.59 1.04
N GLY A 149 8.00 -0.63 1.94
CA GLY A 149 7.05 0.45 1.67
C GLY A 149 7.43 1.36 0.50
N LEU A 150 8.72 1.47 0.14
CA LEU A 150 9.15 2.12 -1.10
C LEU A 150 8.72 1.30 -2.32
N SER A 151 8.96 -0.02 -2.31
CA SER A 151 8.52 -0.91 -3.39
C SER A 151 7.00 -0.95 -3.56
N VAL A 152 6.24 -0.84 -2.47
CA VAL A 152 4.76 -0.85 -2.49
C VAL A 152 4.20 0.44 -3.05
N VAL A 153 4.71 1.60 -2.62
CA VAL A 153 4.15 2.89 -3.06
C VAL A 153 4.47 3.21 -4.51
N MET A 154 5.55 2.66 -5.08
CA MET A 154 5.98 2.95 -6.47
C MET A 154 4.87 2.74 -7.50
N THR A 155 4.12 1.66 -7.37
CA THR A 155 3.05 1.35 -8.33
C THR A 155 1.69 1.90 -7.91
N SER A 156 1.59 2.52 -6.74
CA SER A 156 0.31 2.89 -6.15
C SER A 156 -0.51 3.88 -7.00
N PRO A 157 0.06 4.94 -7.62
CA PRO A 157 -0.73 5.84 -8.45
C PRO A 157 -1.37 5.10 -9.64
N ALA A 158 -0.58 4.33 -10.39
CA ALA A 158 -1.06 3.55 -11.53
C ALA A 158 -2.10 2.49 -11.11
N VAL A 159 -1.85 1.78 -10.00
CA VAL A 159 -2.78 0.77 -9.48
C VAL A 159 -4.13 1.37 -9.11
N PHE A 160 -4.15 2.50 -8.38
CA PHE A 160 -5.42 3.12 -7.98
C PHE A 160 -6.17 3.77 -9.14
N GLU A 161 -5.48 4.28 -10.15
CA GLU A 161 -6.12 4.68 -11.42
C GLU A 161 -6.77 3.47 -12.12
N PHE A 162 -6.06 2.35 -12.20
CA PHE A 162 -6.56 1.11 -12.80
C PHE A 162 -7.77 0.52 -12.04
N THR A 163 -7.76 0.54 -10.71
CA THR A 163 -8.83 -0.07 -9.90
C THR A 163 -10.05 0.81 -9.69
N ALA A 164 -9.95 2.13 -9.91
CA ALA A 164 -10.98 3.10 -9.55
C ALA A 164 -12.36 2.79 -10.12
N ALA A 165 -12.45 2.35 -11.37
CA ALA A 165 -13.72 2.04 -12.03
C ALA A 165 -14.56 0.96 -11.32
N MET A 166 -13.96 0.17 -10.43
CA MET A 166 -14.66 -0.89 -9.70
C MET A 166 -15.35 -0.41 -8.41
N CYS A 167 -14.89 0.71 -7.84
CA CYS A 167 -15.44 1.31 -6.61
C CYS A 167 -15.06 2.81 -6.53
N PRO A 168 -15.51 3.64 -7.48
CA PRO A 168 -15.13 5.05 -7.55
C PRO A 168 -15.54 5.82 -6.29
N GLU A 169 -16.67 5.48 -5.68
CA GLU A 169 -17.15 6.06 -4.42
C GLU A 169 -16.19 5.83 -3.26
N ARG A 170 -15.53 4.66 -3.21
CA ARG A 170 -14.51 4.36 -2.21
C ARG A 170 -13.22 5.13 -2.48
N HIS A 171 -12.85 5.33 -3.75
CA HIS A 171 -11.70 6.15 -4.11
C HIS A 171 -11.92 7.62 -3.72
N ILE A 172 -13.13 8.17 -3.94
CA ILE A 172 -13.51 9.52 -3.52
C ILE A 172 -13.44 9.66 -1.99
N GLU A 173 -13.99 8.70 -1.23
CA GLU A 173 -13.90 8.76 0.24
C GLU A 173 -12.44 8.65 0.73
N ALA A 174 -11.59 7.89 0.04
CA ALA A 174 -10.17 7.83 0.34
C ALA A 174 -9.45 9.17 0.05
N VAL A 175 -9.74 9.82 -1.08
CA VAL A 175 -9.25 11.18 -1.39
C VAL A 175 -9.61 12.14 -0.26
N LYS A 176 -10.88 12.15 0.17
CA LYS A 176 -11.35 13.00 1.27
C LYS A 176 -10.64 12.67 2.59
N ALA A 177 -10.51 11.38 2.94
CA ALA A 177 -9.84 10.96 4.16
C ALA A 177 -8.36 11.41 4.21
N LEU A 178 -7.71 11.43 3.04
CA LEU A 178 -6.32 11.87 2.85
C LEU A 178 -6.17 13.40 2.69
N GLY A 179 -7.26 14.16 2.78
CA GLY A 179 -7.25 15.62 2.75
C GLY A 179 -7.35 16.24 1.36
N GLY A 180 -7.63 15.45 0.32
CA GLY A 180 -7.92 15.95 -1.02
C GLY A 180 -9.29 16.61 -1.12
N ASP A 181 -9.43 17.56 -2.05
CA ASP A 181 -10.71 18.19 -2.36
C ASP A 181 -11.56 17.27 -3.23
N VAL A 182 -12.78 17.01 -2.79
CA VAL A 182 -13.77 16.19 -3.50
C VAL A 182 -14.96 17.01 -3.99
N THR A 183 -14.88 18.34 -3.88
CA THR A 183 -15.93 19.25 -4.35
C THR A 183 -16.10 19.09 -5.86
N ASN A 184 -17.30 18.68 -6.29
CA ASN A 184 -17.63 18.39 -7.69
C ASN A 184 -16.77 17.29 -8.34
N LEU A 185 -16.09 16.45 -7.54
CA LEU A 185 -15.33 15.33 -8.08
C LEU A 185 -16.29 14.26 -8.62
N LYS A 186 -16.12 13.91 -9.89
CA LYS A 186 -16.90 12.87 -10.56
C LYS A 186 -16.29 11.50 -10.33
N GLU A 187 -17.12 10.47 -10.37
CA GLU A 187 -16.69 9.07 -10.25
C GLU A 187 -15.66 8.67 -11.31
N GLU A 188 -15.78 9.18 -12.53
CA GLU A 188 -14.83 8.93 -13.64
C GLU A 188 -13.42 9.48 -13.38
N ASP A 189 -13.29 10.52 -12.54
CA ASP A 189 -12.03 11.16 -12.18
C ASP A 189 -11.45 10.62 -10.86
N ALA A 190 -12.16 9.72 -10.17
CA ALA A 190 -11.81 9.28 -8.81
C ALA A 190 -10.41 8.65 -8.73
N GLY A 191 -10.03 7.87 -9.74
CA GLY A 191 -8.70 7.24 -9.82
C GLY A 191 -7.58 8.27 -9.92
N ARG A 192 -7.70 9.20 -10.88
CA ARG A 192 -6.72 10.28 -11.08
C ARG A 192 -6.61 11.14 -9.83
N ALA A 193 -7.73 11.51 -9.21
CA ALA A 193 -7.73 12.31 -7.99
C ALA A 193 -6.99 11.61 -6.83
N LEU A 194 -7.19 10.31 -6.63
CA LEU A 194 -6.47 9.56 -5.60
C LEU A 194 -4.98 9.43 -5.94
N ALA A 195 -4.65 9.17 -7.20
CA ALA A 195 -3.27 9.10 -7.66
C ALA A 195 -2.53 10.44 -7.48
N ASP A 196 -3.17 11.58 -7.74
CA ASP A 196 -2.58 12.90 -7.52
C ASP A 196 -2.34 13.20 -6.04
N VAL A 197 -3.26 12.78 -5.16
CA VAL A 197 -3.03 12.83 -3.71
C VAL A 197 -1.82 11.99 -3.33
N LEU A 198 -1.70 10.77 -3.85
CA LEU A 198 -0.55 9.89 -3.58
C LEU A 198 0.76 10.49 -4.09
N ARG A 199 0.81 10.96 -5.34
CA ARG A 199 1.94 11.67 -5.91
C ARG A 199 2.34 12.84 -5.03
N LYS A 200 1.38 13.60 -4.50
CA LYS A 200 1.67 14.69 -3.56
C LYS A 200 2.34 14.21 -2.27
N TYR A 201 1.86 13.14 -1.62
CA TYR A 201 2.56 12.56 -0.46
C TYR A 201 3.97 12.14 -0.84
N MET A 202 4.14 11.43 -1.96
CA MET A 202 5.42 10.94 -2.46
C MET A 202 6.40 12.11 -2.72
N GLN A 203 5.98 13.18 -3.40
CA GLN A 203 6.79 14.39 -3.61
C GLN A 203 7.13 15.09 -2.30
N ASP A 204 6.12 15.33 -1.45
CA ASP A 204 6.29 16.01 -0.18
C ASP A 204 7.27 15.27 0.74
N MET A 205 7.37 13.94 0.62
CA MET A 205 8.29 13.08 1.38
C MET A 205 9.53 12.65 0.60
N LYS A 206 9.79 13.23 -0.58
CA LYS A 206 10.99 13.00 -1.40
C LYS A 206 11.20 11.52 -1.73
N VAL A 207 10.15 10.85 -2.14
CA VAL A 207 10.23 9.49 -2.69
C VAL A 207 10.82 9.57 -4.10
N ASP A 208 11.72 8.64 -4.43
CA ASP A 208 12.35 8.51 -5.75
C ASP A 208 11.32 8.48 -6.89
N ASN A 209 11.66 9.07 -8.04
CA ASN A 209 10.73 9.22 -9.16
C ASN A 209 10.61 7.93 -9.99
N GLY A 210 9.78 7.01 -9.52
CA GLY A 210 9.42 5.79 -10.26
C GLY A 210 10.51 4.72 -10.27
N LEU A 211 10.21 3.61 -10.95
CA LEU A 211 11.08 2.44 -11.02
C LEU A 211 12.44 2.76 -11.68
N SER A 212 12.48 3.73 -12.60
CA SER A 212 13.73 4.19 -13.21
C SER A 212 14.73 4.70 -12.17
N ALA A 213 14.25 5.45 -11.18
CA ALA A 213 15.08 5.96 -10.10
C ALA A 213 15.54 4.86 -9.11
N LEU A 214 14.87 3.71 -9.13
CA LEU A 214 15.27 2.51 -8.38
C LEU A 214 16.22 1.59 -9.17
N GLY A 215 16.65 2.02 -10.36
CA GLY A 215 17.58 1.29 -11.21
C GLY A 215 16.93 0.31 -12.19
N TYR A 216 15.60 0.29 -12.32
CA TYR A 216 14.92 -0.56 -13.30
C TYR A 216 14.84 0.12 -14.68
N GLY A 217 14.94 -0.67 -15.74
CA GLY A 217 14.67 -0.27 -17.11
C GLY A 217 13.42 -0.96 -17.66
N THR A 218 12.95 -0.56 -18.85
CA THR A 218 11.80 -1.20 -19.50
C THR A 218 12.05 -2.67 -19.82
N GLU A 219 13.32 -3.05 -20.02
CA GLU A 219 13.77 -4.42 -20.20
C GLU A 219 13.54 -5.32 -18.97
N ASP A 220 13.39 -4.74 -17.78
CA ASP A 220 13.14 -5.49 -16.55
C ASP A 220 11.64 -5.84 -16.36
N ILE A 221 10.73 -5.12 -17.03
CA ILE A 221 9.27 -5.27 -16.86
C ILE A 221 8.81 -6.72 -17.04
N PRO A 222 9.24 -7.48 -18.08
CA PRO A 222 8.85 -8.88 -18.21
C PRO A 222 9.24 -9.74 -16.99
N ALA A 223 10.38 -9.46 -16.36
CA ALA A 223 10.82 -10.18 -15.16
C ALA A 223 10.01 -9.77 -13.92
N LEU A 224 9.65 -8.49 -13.81
CA LEU A 224 8.78 -7.99 -12.76
C LEU A 224 7.37 -8.59 -12.85
N VAL A 225 6.77 -8.62 -14.04
CA VAL A 225 5.46 -9.28 -14.29
C VAL A 225 5.50 -10.75 -13.89
N ARG A 226 6.51 -11.50 -14.36
CA ARG A 226 6.67 -12.92 -14.00
C ARG A 226 6.78 -13.13 -12.49
N GLY A 227 7.40 -12.19 -11.76
CA GLY A 227 7.50 -12.26 -10.30
C GLY A 227 6.20 -11.88 -9.56
N THR A 228 5.31 -11.10 -10.19
CA THR A 228 3.98 -10.73 -9.65
C THR A 228 2.97 -11.86 -9.80
N LEU A 229 2.98 -12.59 -10.91
CA LEU A 229 2.03 -13.68 -11.20
C LEU A 229 1.87 -14.73 -10.08
N PRO A 230 2.93 -15.26 -9.44
CA PRO A 230 2.78 -16.23 -8.35
C PRO A 230 2.23 -15.64 -7.05
N GLN A 231 2.05 -14.31 -6.95
CA GLN A 231 1.57 -13.62 -5.75
C GLN A 231 0.04 -13.63 -5.61
N GLU A 232 -0.62 -14.70 -6.10
CA GLU A 232 -2.08 -14.86 -6.16
C GLU A 232 -2.79 -14.60 -4.82
N ARG A 233 -2.11 -14.85 -3.70
CA ARG A 233 -2.66 -14.62 -2.35
C ARG A 233 -3.11 -13.17 -2.15
N VAL A 234 -2.38 -12.21 -2.71
CA VAL A 234 -2.69 -10.78 -2.60
C VAL A 234 -3.36 -10.28 -3.89
N THR A 235 -2.87 -10.64 -5.07
CA THR A 235 -3.39 -10.10 -6.33
C THR A 235 -4.85 -10.47 -6.59
N ARG A 236 -5.33 -11.63 -6.10
CA ARG A 236 -6.75 -12.03 -6.17
C ARG A 236 -7.70 -11.18 -5.32
N LEU A 237 -7.18 -10.34 -4.44
CA LEU A 237 -7.98 -9.37 -3.67
C LEU A 237 -8.16 -8.04 -4.40
N SER A 238 -7.55 -7.87 -5.57
CA SER A 238 -7.81 -6.73 -6.44
C SER A 238 -9.30 -6.65 -6.76
N PRO A 239 -9.95 -5.47 -6.65
CA PRO A 239 -11.34 -5.31 -7.08
C PRO A 239 -11.51 -5.47 -8.59
N ARG A 240 -10.43 -5.31 -9.36
CA ARG A 240 -10.37 -5.47 -10.82
C ARG A 240 -9.52 -6.68 -11.19
N THR A 241 -10.05 -7.54 -12.05
CA THR A 241 -9.26 -8.63 -12.68
C THR A 241 -8.15 -8.03 -13.54
N HIS A 242 -7.01 -8.70 -13.60
CA HIS A 242 -5.83 -8.24 -14.31
C HIS A 242 -5.22 -9.40 -15.12
N THR A 243 -4.65 -9.05 -16.26
CA THR A 243 -3.89 -9.90 -17.16
C THR A 243 -2.40 -9.58 -17.05
N GLU A 244 -1.55 -10.34 -17.73
CA GLU A 244 -0.12 -9.99 -17.86
C GLU A 244 0.07 -8.65 -18.57
N ASP A 245 -0.78 -8.32 -19.55
CA ASP A 245 -0.75 -7.04 -20.25
C ASP A 245 -1.13 -5.88 -19.31
N ASP A 246 -2.16 -6.07 -18.47
CA ASP A 246 -2.52 -5.06 -17.45
C ASP A 246 -1.36 -4.82 -16.46
N LEU A 247 -0.71 -5.90 -15.99
CA LEU A 247 0.45 -5.77 -15.11
C LEU A 247 1.64 -5.10 -15.80
N THR A 248 1.85 -5.38 -17.09
CA THR A 248 2.88 -4.73 -17.92
C THR A 248 2.62 -3.23 -17.98
N GLN A 249 1.40 -2.82 -18.33
CA GLN A 249 1.03 -1.40 -18.39
C GLN A 249 1.22 -0.72 -17.03
N LEU A 250 0.82 -1.37 -15.93
CA LEU A 250 1.02 -0.81 -14.58
C LEU A 250 2.50 -0.58 -14.24
N PHE A 251 3.40 -1.48 -14.67
CA PHE A 251 4.84 -1.26 -14.50
C PHE A 251 5.37 -0.14 -15.41
N GLU A 252 4.92 -0.07 -16.66
CA GLU A 252 5.27 1.01 -17.60
C GLU A 252 4.86 2.38 -17.05
N ASP A 253 3.62 2.50 -16.58
CA ASP A 253 3.07 3.72 -15.96
C ASP A 253 3.76 4.08 -14.64
N SER A 254 4.53 3.14 -14.06
CA SER A 254 5.30 3.33 -12.83
C SER A 254 6.80 3.56 -13.08
N MET A 255 7.27 3.55 -14.34
CA MET A 255 8.67 3.85 -14.66
C MET A 255 9.05 5.27 -14.23
N THR A 256 8.08 6.20 -14.30
CA THR A 256 8.14 7.57 -13.81
C THR A 256 6.82 7.90 -13.14
N VAL A 257 6.85 8.52 -11.95
CA VAL A 257 5.65 8.81 -11.14
C VAL A 257 5.28 10.31 -11.15
N TYR A 258 6.26 11.20 -11.39
CA TYR A 258 6.09 12.66 -11.50
C TYR A 258 6.51 13.20 -12.86
#